data_AF-A0A970CJI9-F1
#
_entry.id   AF-A0A970CJI9-F1
#
_cell.length_a   1.000
_cell.length_b   1.000
_cell.length_c   1.000
_cell.angle_alpha   90.00
_cell.angle_beta   90.00
_cell.angle_gamma   90.00
#
_symmetry.space_group_name_H-M   'P 1'
#
loop_
_entity.id
_entity.type
_entity.pdbx_description
1 polymer ?
#
loop_
_entity_poly.entity_id
_entity_poly.type
_entity_poly.pdbx_seq_one_letter_code
_entity_poly.pdbx_strand_id
1 'polypeptide(L)' 'MDERGKIELARAILVNAVNINMDKEVIQKLSEELDKYILEYYQNGKKTGLPIRGKKWE' A
#
# COMPACT_ATOMS: atom_id res chain seq x y z
N MET A 1 -2.06 11.76 -7.46
CA MET A 1 -1.42 10.43 -7.48
C MET A 1 -2.54 9.41 -7.55
N ASP A 2 -2.42 8.38 -8.40
CA ASP A 2 -3.40 7.29 -8.42
C ASP A 2 -3.26 6.42 -7.15
N GLU A 3 -4.26 5.57 -6.89
CA GLU A 3 -4.30 4.74 -5.69
C GLU A 3 -3.10 3.79 -5.59
N ARG A 4 -2.66 3.24 -6.74
CA ARG A 4 -1.45 2.39 -6.79
C ARG A 4 -0.19 3.19 -6.44
N GLY A 5 -0.07 4.42 -6.92
CA GLY A 5 1.06 5.28 -6.59
C GLY A 5 1.16 5.59 -5.11
N LYS A 6 0.03 5.75 -4.40
CA LYS A 6 0.03 5.90 -2.93
C LYS A 6 0.59 4.65 -2.24
N ILE A 7 0.18 3.46 -2.68
CA ILE A 7 0.66 2.18 -2.16
C ILE A 7 2.17 2.02 -2.40
N GLU A 8 2.64 2.27 -3.62
CA GLU A 8 4.08 2.15 -3.95
C GLU A 8 4.92 3.13 -3.14
N LEU A 9 4.46 4.37 -2.96
CA LEU A 9 5.16 5.37 -2.15
C LEU A 9 5.23 4.95 -0.68
N ALA A 10 4.11 4.54 -0.08
CA ALA A 10 4.06 4.08 1.29
C ALA A 10 4.96 2.84 1.51
N ARG A 11 4.94 1.90 0.56
CA ARG A 11 5.81 0.72 0.56
C ARG A 11 7.30 1.11 0.53
N ALA A 12 7.68 2.03 -0.35
CA ALA A 12 9.07 2.50 -0.45
C ALA A 12 9.54 3.17 0.86
N ILE A 13 8.68 4.00 1.47
CA ILE A 13 8.97 4.64 2.76
C ILE A 13 9.14 3.60 3.86
N LEU A 14 8.24 2.62 3.97
CA LEU A 14 8.31 1.55 4.97
C LEU A 14 9.59 0.73 4.82
N VAL A 15 9.94 0.31 3.59
CA VAL A 15 11.19 -0.42 3.30
C VAL A 15 12.40 0.39 3.73
N ASN A 16 12.44 1.68 3.41
CA ASN A 16 13.54 2.54 3.82
C ASN A 16 13.61 2.69 5.34
N ALA A 17 12.48 2.83 6.03
CA ALA A 17 12.42 2.92 7.49
C ALA A 17 12.99 1.66 8.16
N VAL A 18 12.64 0.47 7.64
CA VAL A 18 13.20 -0.81 8.10
C VAL A 18 14.71 -0.87 7.83
N ASN A 19 15.16 -0.45 6.64
CA ASN A 19 16.58 -0.51 6.26
C ASN A 19 17.48 0.41 7.10
N ILE A 20 16.98 1.56 7.55
CA ILE A 20 17.71 2.46 8.45
C ILE A 20 17.51 2.13 9.93
N ASN A 21 16.89 0.99 10.23
CA ASN A 21 16.60 0.52 11.59
C ASN A 21 15.86 1.57 12.44
N MET A 22 14.83 2.20 11.84
CA MET A 22 13.95 3.12 12.56
C MET A 22 13.23 2.43 13.71
N ASP A 23 12.74 3.24 14.65
CA ASP A 23 11.99 2.76 15.79
C ASP A 23 10.79 1.89 15.38
N LYS A 24 10.61 0.79 16.11
CA LYS A 24 9.55 -0.19 15.84
C LYS A 24 8.16 0.45 15.79
N GLU A 25 7.90 1.45 16.62
CA GLU A 25 6.62 2.17 16.63
C GLU A 25 6.40 2.95 15.32
N VAL A 26 7.45 3.53 14.74
CA VAL A 26 7.36 4.25 13.47
C VAL A 26 7.14 3.28 12.32
N ILE A 27 7.88 2.16 12.30
CA ILE A 27 7.68 1.07 11.33
C ILE A 27 6.23 0.56 11.40
N GLN A 28 5.70 0.36 12.61
CA GLN A 28 4.32 -0.09 12.81
C GLN A 28 3.31 0.90 12.22
N LYS A 29 3.42 2.19 12.53
CA LYS A 29 2.51 3.22 11.98
C LYS A 29 2.55 3.29 10.45
N LEU A 30 3.74 3.14 9.86
CA LEU A 30 3.90 3.10 8.40
C LEU A 30 3.26 1.85 7.78
N SER A 31 3.37 0.70 8.45
CA SER A 31 2.71 -0.54 8.02
C SER A 31 1.19 -0.40 8.05
N GLU A 32 0.63 0.14 9.15
CA GLU A 32 -0.80 0.36 9.29
C GLU A 32 -1.36 1.31 8.22
N GLU A 33 -0.59 2.34 7.84
CA GLU A 33 -0.98 3.27 6.78
C GLU A 33 -0.93 2.61 5.38
N LEU A 34 0.08 1.79 5.12
CA LEU A 34 0.16 0.99 3.89
C LEU A 34 -1.04 0.04 3.77
N ASP A 35 -1.40 -0.65 4.85
CA ASP A 35 -2.56 -1.56 4.88
C ASP A 35 -3.87 -0.82 4.55
N LYS A 36 -4.06 0.40 5.06
CA LYS A 36 -5.22 1.24 4.70
C LYS A 36 -5.27 1.53 3.21
N TYR A 37 -4.17 1.96 2.61
CA TYR A 37 -4.15 2.25 1.16
C TYR A 37 -4.43 1.01 0.32
N ILE A 38 -3.93 -0.16 0.73
CA ILE A 38 -4.23 -1.43 0.08
C ILE A 38 -5.74 -1.72 0.17
N LEU A 39 -6.34 -1.61 1.35
CA LEU A 39 -7.77 -1.84 1.55
C LEU A 39 -8.62 -0.86 0.73
N GLU A 40 -8.28 0.42 0.75
CA GLU A 40 -8.97 1.46 -0.04
C GLU A 40 -8.93 1.14 -1.54
N TYR A 41 -7.77 0.75 -2.07
CA TYR A 41 -7.61 0.37 -3.47
C TYR A 41 -8.53 -0.80 -3.86
N TYR A 42 -8.59 -1.84 -3.02
CA TYR A 42 -9.47 -2.98 -3.27
C TYR A 42 -10.95 -2.62 -3.11
N GLN A 43 -11.32 -1.78 -2.15
CA GLN A 43 -12.70 -1.37 -1.93
C GLN A 43 -13.20 -0.46 -3.05
N ASN A 44 -12.37 0.46 -3.55
CA ASN A 44 -12.72 1.35 -4.65
C ASN A 44 -12.77 0.60 -5.99
N GLY A 45 -11.89 -0.40 -6.18
CA GLY A 45 -11.97 -1.33 -7.32
C GLY A 45 -13.27 -2.15 -7.32
N LYS A 46 -13.78 -2.55 -6.15
CA LYS A 46 -15.07 -3.25 -6.03
C LYS A 46 -16.28 -2.34 -6.28
N LYS A 47 -16.22 -1.07 -5.88
CA LYS A 47 -17.33 -0.10 -6.04
C LYS A 47 -17.49 0.42 -7.48
N THR A 48 -16.40 0.44 -8.26
CA THR A 48 -16.41 1.03 -9.61
C THR A 48 -16.79 0.05 -10.72
N GLY A 49 -17.00 -1.24 -10.41
CA GLY A 49 -17.28 -2.29 -11.42
C GLY A 49 -16.16 -2.48 -12.44
N LEU A 50 -15.05 -1.73 -12.30
CA LEU A 50 -13.89 -1.84 -13.16
C LEU A 50 -13.15 -3.11 -12.76
N PRO A 51 -12.78 -3.98 -13.73
CA PRO A 51 -11.96 -5.13 -13.43
C PRO A 51 -10.69 -4.64 -12.76
N ILE A 52 -10.44 -5.10 -11.54
CA ILE A 52 -9.15 -4.93 -10.88
C ILE A 52 -8.14 -5.50 -11.87
N ARG A 53 -7.43 -4.63 -12.58
CA ARG A 53 -6.39 -4.99 -13.55
C ARG A 53 -5.17 -5.47 -12.76
N GLY A 54 -5.35 -6.55 -12.02
CA GLY A 54 -4.32 -7.41 -11.46
C GLY A 54 -4.17 -8.55 -12.45
N LYS A 55 -2.95 -8.71 -12.98
CA LYS A 55 -2.59 -9.79 -13.89
C LYS A 55 -3.09 -11.13 -13.34
N LYS A 56 -3.59 -11.99 -14.24
CA LYS A 56 -3.59 -13.44 -14.03
C LYS A 56 -2.17 -13.84 -13.65
N TRP A 57 -2.03 -14.44 -12.47
CA TRP A 57 -0.90 -15.32 -12.21
C TRP A 57 -1.26 -16.62 -12.92
N GLU A 58 -0.66 -16.83 -14.09
CA GLU A 58 -0.59 -18.14 -14.76
C GLU A 58 0.40 -19.04 -14.02
#